data_AF-A0A2H0P6J9-F1
#
_entry.id   AF-A0A2H0P6J9-F1
#
_cell.length_a   1.000
_cell.length_b   1.000
_cell.length_c   1.000
_cell.angle_alpha   90.00
_cell.angle_beta   90.00
_cell.angle_gamma   90.00
#
_symmetry.space_group_name_H-M   'P 1'
#
loop_
_entity.id
_entity.type
_entity.pdbx_description
1 polymer ?
#
loop_
_entity_poly.entity_id
_entity_poly.type
_entity_poly.pdbx_seq_one_letter_code
_entity_poly.pdbx_strand_id
1 'polypeptide(L)'
;KLADVRKSGQLPYLGPDGKSQVSVEYLDGRPVRVDTVVLSTQHGPEILDKTGNQITEKARKEIIDVVIRPVLGKRLIDDKTRFLINPTGKFVVGGPASDTGLTGRKIIVDTYGGRAPHGGGAFSGKDPTKVDRSACYMARYIAKNVVAAGLADECTVQLAYAIGVAEPVGVYFDTHGTGAADETRIEAAVRKLFPMTPKGIIDTLKLRRPIYRQTAAYGHFGRTEKGFTWELTDKADALREEVLGKGAKAKKALAVA
;
A
#
# COMPACT_ATOMS: atom_id res chain seq x y z
N LYS A 1 -11.57 -3.12 6.71
CA LYS A 1 -12.81 -2.62 7.35
C LYS A 1 -14.10 -3.06 6.66
N LEU A 2 -14.39 -2.69 5.40
CA LEU A 2 -15.66 -3.06 4.73
C LEU A 2 -15.90 -4.58 4.74
N ALA A 3 -14.89 -5.36 4.34
CA ALA A 3 -14.96 -6.81 4.39
C ALA A 3 -15.12 -7.37 5.82
N ASP A 4 -14.59 -6.69 6.83
CA ASP A 4 -14.62 -7.14 8.23
C ASP A 4 -16.03 -7.02 8.80
N VAL A 5 -16.70 -5.88 8.58
CA VAL A 5 -18.07 -5.63 9.10
C VAL A 5 -19.12 -6.50 8.41
N ARG A 6 -18.85 -6.93 7.17
CA ARG A 6 -19.61 -7.96 6.48
C ARG A 6 -19.39 -9.33 7.11
N LYS A 7 -18.13 -9.75 7.25
CA LYS A 7 -17.77 -11.08 7.77
C LYS A 7 -18.17 -11.29 9.22
N SER A 8 -18.20 -10.22 10.03
CA SER A 8 -18.67 -10.27 11.41
C SER A 8 -20.20 -10.25 11.53
N GLY A 9 -20.93 -9.98 10.44
CA GLY A 9 -22.38 -9.80 10.46
C GLY A 9 -22.85 -8.46 11.03
N GLN A 10 -21.95 -7.49 11.29
CA GLN A 10 -22.32 -6.17 11.79
C GLN A 10 -23.20 -5.41 10.78
N LEU A 11 -22.85 -5.48 9.49
CA LEU A 11 -23.70 -5.02 8.38
C LEU A 11 -23.98 -6.24 7.49
N PRO A 12 -24.99 -7.07 7.83
CA PRO A 12 -25.19 -8.38 7.21
C PRO A 12 -25.68 -8.29 5.77
N TYR A 13 -26.22 -7.14 5.37
CA TYR A 13 -26.69 -6.87 4.02
C TYR A 13 -25.57 -6.64 3.00
N LEU A 14 -24.30 -6.56 3.41
CA LEU A 14 -23.19 -6.28 2.50
C LEU A 14 -22.78 -7.53 1.71
N GLY A 15 -22.52 -7.35 0.42
CA GLY A 15 -21.95 -8.35 -0.47
C GLY A 15 -20.41 -8.34 -0.51
N PRO A 16 -19.78 -9.36 -1.11
CA PRO A 16 -18.33 -9.48 -1.18
C PRO A 16 -17.64 -8.48 -2.11
N ASP A 17 -18.29 -8.01 -3.18
CA ASP A 17 -17.71 -7.07 -4.13
C ASP A 17 -17.81 -5.62 -3.64
N GLY A 18 -16.71 -4.88 -3.72
CA GLY A 18 -16.66 -3.51 -3.23
C GLY A 18 -15.39 -2.77 -3.65
N LYS A 19 -15.53 -1.46 -3.82
CA LYS A 19 -14.47 -0.55 -4.24
C LYS A 19 -14.51 0.73 -3.41
N SER A 20 -13.33 1.17 -2.99
CA SER A 20 -13.14 2.44 -2.31
C SER A 20 -12.15 3.32 -3.05
N GLN A 21 -12.38 4.63 -3.03
CA GLN A 21 -11.45 5.66 -3.52
C GLN A 21 -11.46 6.81 -2.52
N VAL A 22 -10.29 7.38 -2.25
CA VAL A 22 -10.14 8.52 -1.35
C VAL A 22 -9.30 9.58 -2.06
N SER A 23 -9.84 10.79 -2.13
CA SER A 23 -9.14 11.98 -2.61
C SER A 23 -8.68 12.80 -1.41
N VAL A 24 -7.38 13.06 -1.30
CA VAL A 24 -6.75 13.72 -0.16
C VAL A 24 -6.12 15.02 -0.65
N GLU A 25 -6.34 16.11 0.09
CA GLU A 25 -5.69 17.39 -0.11
C GLU A 25 -4.34 17.42 0.59
N TYR A 26 -3.33 17.91 -0.12
CA TYR A 26 -1.97 18.04 0.38
C TYR A 26 -1.53 19.51 0.37
N LEU A 27 -0.86 19.93 1.44
CA LEU A 27 -0.14 21.19 1.54
C LEU A 27 1.30 20.88 1.92
N ASP A 28 2.26 21.34 1.12
CA ASP A 28 3.70 21.12 1.32
C ASP A 28 4.05 19.64 1.59
N GLY A 29 3.47 18.75 0.78
CA GLY A 29 3.69 17.30 0.88
C GLY A 29 2.98 16.60 2.04
N ARG A 30 2.25 17.34 2.90
CA ARG A 30 1.53 16.78 4.06
C ARG A 30 0.03 16.69 3.80
N PRO A 31 -0.62 15.56 4.15
CA PRO A 31 -2.07 15.44 4.02
C PRO A 31 -2.76 16.33 5.06
N VAL A 32 -3.62 17.23 4.60
CA VAL A 32 -4.34 18.17 5.48
C VAL A 32 -5.82 17.81 5.66
N ARG A 33 -6.44 17.20 4.65
CA ARG A 33 -7.87 16.90 4.63
C ARG A 33 -8.22 15.82 3.61
N VAL A 34 -9.28 15.05 3.87
CA VAL A 34 -9.93 14.20 2.86
C VAL A 34 -11.04 15.01 2.19
N ASP A 35 -10.88 15.27 0.89
CA ASP A 35 -11.89 15.97 0.11
C ASP A 35 -13.11 15.09 -0.18
N THR A 36 -12.86 13.90 -0.72
CA THR A 36 -13.92 13.01 -1.21
C THR A 36 -13.61 11.56 -0.88
N VAL A 37 -14.61 10.85 -0.36
CA VAL A 37 -14.61 9.40 -0.21
C VAL A 37 -15.69 8.82 -1.13
N VAL A 38 -15.28 7.93 -2.03
CA VAL A 38 -16.19 7.11 -2.83
C VAL A 38 -16.16 5.69 -2.29
N LEU A 39 -17.32 5.13 -2.01
CA LEU A 39 -17.45 3.74 -1.59
C LEU A 39 -18.64 3.11 -2.32
N SER A 40 -18.35 2.20 -3.23
CA SER A 40 -19.35 1.35 -3.87
C SER A 40 -19.23 -0.04 -3.29
N THR A 41 -20.32 -0.59 -2.77
CA THR A 41 -20.35 -1.94 -2.21
C THR A 41 -21.56 -2.69 -2.74
N GLN A 42 -21.36 -3.96 -3.06
CA GLN A 42 -22.46 -4.88 -3.31
C GLN A 42 -23.31 -5.00 -2.04
N HIS A 43 -24.61 -5.22 -2.19
CA HIS A 43 -25.53 -5.38 -1.08
C HIS A 43 -26.77 -6.23 -1.44
N GLY A 44 -27.52 -6.67 -0.43
CA GLY A 44 -28.83 -7.28 -0.59
C GLY A 44 -29.93 -6.24 -0.92
N PRO A 45 -31.08 -6.68 -1.47
CA PRO A 45 -32.18 -5.79 -1.86
C PRO A 45 -32.87 -5.09 -0.68
N GLU A 46 -32.70 -5.56 0.55
CA GLU A 46 -33.35 -5.07 1.77
C GLU A 46 -32.97 -3.64 2.15
N ILE A 47 -31.85 -3.12 1.65
CA ILE A 47 -31.43 -1.73 1.89
C ILE A 47 -31.84 -0.76 0.79
N LEU A 48 -32.57 -1.22 -0.23
CA LEU A 48 -33.06 -0.37 -1.30
C LEU A 48 -34.22 0.51 -0.81
N ASP A 49 -34.32 1.70 -1.40
CA ASP A 49 -35.46 2.59 -1.18
C ASP A 49 -36.75 2.05 -1.85
N LYS A 50 -37.85 2.80 -1.71
CA LYS A 50 -39.15 2.40 -2.28
C LYS A 50 -39.15 2.23 -3.80
N THR A 51 -38.20 2.85 -4.51
CA THR A 51 -38.07 2.74 -5.97
C THR A 51 -37.32 1.47 -6.37
N GLY A 52 -36.55 0.87 -5.45
CA GLY A 52 -35.67 -0.25 -5.74
C GLY A 52 -34.39 0.12 -6.49
N ASN A 53 -34.14 1.40 -6.76
CA ASN A 53 -33.03 1.85 -7.61
C ASN A 53 -31.87 2.44 -6.80
N GLN A 54 -32.11 2.97 -5.61
CA GLN A 54 -31.09 3.57 -4.73
C GLN A 54 -31.05 2.85 -3.39
N ILE A 55 -29.94 2.97 -2.67
CA ILE A 55 -29.89 2.59 -1.25
C ILE A 55 -30.61 3.64 -0.39
N THR A 56 -31.16 3.23 0.74
CA THR A 56 -31.77 4.16 1.71
C THR A 56 -30.72 5.08 2.35
N GLU A 57 -31.14 6.29 2.74
CA GLU A 57 -30.28 7.21 3.52
C GLU A 57 -29.83 6.59 4.85
N LYS A 58 -30.66 5.71 5.45
CA LYS A 58 -30.28 4.95 6.64
C LYS A 58 -29.05 4.07 6.37
N ALA A 59 -29.11 3.23 5.33
CA ALA A 59 -27.99 2.35 4.97
C ALA A 59 -26.74 3.15 4.56
N ARG A 60 -26.93 4.26 3.83
CA ARG A 60 -25.84 5.20 3.51
C ARG A 60 -25.15 5.73 4.77
N LYS A 61 -25.91 6.19 5.75
CA LYS A 61 -25.38 6.68 7.04
C LYS A 61 -24.68 5.57 7.83
N GLU A 62 -25.28 4.39 7.93
CA GLU A 62 -24.67 3.23 8.60
C GLU A 62 -23.31 2.86 7.98
N ILE A 63 -23.21 2.84 6.65
CA ILE A 63 -21.94 2.59 5.95
C ILE A 63 -20.90 3.66 6.29
N ILE A 64 -21.27 4.95 6.28
CA ILE A 64 -20.34 6.04 6.63
C ILE A 64 -19.84 5.88 8.07
N ASP A 65 -20.74 5.66 9.02
CA ASP A 65 -20.42 5.66 10.44
C ASP A 65 -19.68 4.38 10.88
N VAL A 66 -19.97 3.24 10.27
CA VAL A 66 -19.40 1.93 10.63
C VAL A 66 -18.14 1.60 9.82
N VAL A 67 -18.03 2.08 8.57
CA VAL A 67 -16.92 1.73 7.66
C VAL A 67 -15.93 2.88 7.50
N ILE A 68 -16.40 4.10 7.22
CA ILE A 68 -15.53 5.19 6.77
C ILE A 68 -14.94 5.97 7.96
N ARG A 69 -15.79 6.49 8.84
CA ARG A 69 -15.35 7.30 9.99
C ARG A 69 -14.35 6.57 10.91
N PRO A 70 -14.50 5.27 11.21
CA PRO A 70 -13.54 4.57 12.05
C PRO A 70 -12.17 4.38 11.42
N VAL A 71 -12.07 4.46 10.08
CA VAL A 71 -10.81 4.28 9.34
C VAL A 71 -10.07 5.60 9.17
N LEU A 72 -10.76 6.67 8.78
CA LEU A 72 -10.12 7.97 8.51
C LEU A 72 -9.90 8.82 9.76
N GLY A 73 -10.63 8.54 10.84
CA GLY A 73 -10.57 9.32 12.07
C GLY A 73 -11.11 10.75 11.91
N LYS A 74 -11.16 11.51 13.02
CA LYS A 74 -11.73 12.86 13.03
C LYS A 74 -10.78 13.93 12.47
N ARG A 75 -9.47 13.66 12.36
CA ARG A 75 -8.47 14.67 12.01
C ARG A 75 -8.54 15.09 10.53
N LEU A 76 -8.91 14.17 9.64
CA LEU A 76 -8.90 14.40 8.19
C LEU A 76 -10.30 14.60 7.60
N ILE A 77 -11.36 14.33 8.36
CA ILE A 77 -12.75 14.53 7.92
C ILE A 77 -13.26 15.85 8.51
N ASP A 78 -13.85 16.68 7.66
CA ASP A 78 -14.56 17.90 8.07
C ASP A 78 -15.99 17.93 7.51
N ASP A 79 -16.68 19.07 7.71
CA ASP A 79 -18.03 19.33 7.22
C ASP A 79 -18.11 19.44 5.69
N LYS A 80 -16.98 19.69 5.02
CA LYS A 80 -16.87 19.77 3.57
C LYS A 80 -16.54 18.43 2.92
N THR A 81 -16.14 17.42 3.67
CA THR A 81 -15.82 16.09 3.12
C THR A 81 -17.04 15.48 2.42
N ARG A 82 -16.89 15.12 1.14
CA ARG A 82 -17.96 14.51 0.34
C ARG A 82 -17.95 13.00 0.47
N PHE A 83 -19.09 12.41 0.86
CA PHE A 83 -19.28 10.95 0.91
C PHE A 83 -20.19 10.48 -0.22
N LEU A 84 -19.60 9.84 -1.24
CA LEU A 84 -20.30 9.26 -2.39
C LEU A 84 -20.45 7.74 -2.17
N ILE A 85 -21.56 7.33 -1.58
CA ILE A 85 -21.85 5.93 -1.23
C ILE A 85 -22.80 5.35 -2.27
N ASN A 86 -22.39 4.30 -2.97
CA ASN A 86 -23.11 3.70 -4.09
C ASN A 86 -23.73 4.75 -5.02
N PRO A 87 -22.91 5.65 -5.62
CA PRO A 87 -23.42 6.81 -6.37
C PRO A 87 -24.25 6.42 -7.61
N THR A 88 -24.06 5.22 -8.15
CA THR A 88 -24.86 4.65 -9.25
C THR A 88 -26.13 3.95 -8.77
N GLY A 89 -26.38 3.91 -7.47
CA GLY A 89 -27.55 3.27 -6.87
C GLY A 89 -27.37 1.79 -6.56
N LYS A 90 -28.34 1.00 -6.99
CA LYS A 90 -28.47 -0.43 -6.77
C LYS A 90 -27.23 -1.18 -7.25
N PHE A 91 -26.62 -1.95 -6.35
CA PHE A 91 -25.53 -2.87 -6.65
C PHE A 91 -25.79 -4.24 -6.00
N VAL A 92 -26.74 -5.00 -6.54
CA VAL A 92 -27.14 -6.31 -5.99
C VAL A 92 -26.34 -7.47 -6.60
N VAL A 93 -26.13 -7.43 -7.92
CA VAL A 93 -25.33 -8.42 -8.65
C VAL A 93 -23.93 -7.85 -8.85
N GLY A 94 -22.90 -8.60 -8.47
CA GLY A 94 -21.50 -8.19 -8.59
C GLY A 94 -20.56 -9.38 -8.74
N GLY A 95 -19.25 -9.12 -8.67
CA GLY A 95 -18.22 -10.11 -8.89
C GLY A 95 -18.19 -10.63 -10.35
N PRO A 96 -17.74 -11.87 -10.58
CA PRO A 96 -17.56 -12.43 -11.93
C PRO A 96 -18.83 -12.48 -12.79
N ALA A 97 -20.01 -12.39 -12.18
CA ALA A 97 -21.29 -12.31 -12.91
C ALA A 97 -21.50 -10.96 -13.61
N SER A 98 -20.78 -9.91 -13.18
CA SER A 98 -20.95 -8.54 -13.68
C SER A 98 -19.69 -7.97 -14.37
N ASP A 99 -18.50 -8.50 -14.06
CA ASP A 99 -17.24 -8.07 -14.68
C ASP A 99 -16.22 -9.22 -14.68
N THR A 100 -15.34 -9.27 -15.68
CA THR A 100 -14.32 -10.32 -15.80
C THR A 100 -13.06 -9.95 -15.02
N GLY A 101 -12.69 -10.79 -14.04
CA GLY A 101 -11.46 -10.64 -13.27
C GLY A 101 -10.26 -11.31 -13.93
N LEU A 102 -9.10 -10.65 -13.91
CA LEU A 102 -7.82 -11.24 -14.34
C LEU A 102 -6.70 -10.92 -13.34
N THR A 103 -5.78 -11.87 -13.17
CA THR A 103 -4.56 -11.69 -12.37
C THR A 103 -3.73 -10.51 -12.90
N GLY A 104 -3.21 -9.67 -12.00
CA GLY A 104 -2.33 -8.57 -12.37
C GLY A 104 -3.01 -7.33 -12.94
N ARG A 105 -4.34 -7.21 -12.86
CA ARG A 105 -5.10 -6.01 -13.30
C ARG A 105 -5.33 -4.97 -12.19
N LYS A 106 -4.57 -5.05 -11.09
CA LYS A 106 -4.66 -4.15 -9.92
C LYS A 106 -3.30 -3.71 -9.39
N ILE A 107 -2.26 -3.71 -10.23
CA ILE A 107 -0.87 -3.42 -9.83
C ILE A 107 -0.68 -2.09 -9.08
N ILE A 108 -1.44 -1.04 -9.41
CA ILE A 108 -1.36 0.24 -8.70
C ILE A 108 -2.04 0.19 -7.32
N VAL A 109 -3.12 -0.59 -7.18
CA VAL A 109 -3.77 -0.86 -5.89
C VAL A 109 -2.91 -1.78 -5.03
N ASP A 110 -2.21 -2.74 -5.64
CA ASP A 110 -1.30 -3.65 -4.94
C ASP A 110 -0.07 -2.92 -4.36
N THR A 111 0.26 -1.73 -4.88
CA THR A 111 1.46 -0.98 -4.54
C THR A 111 1.16 0.33 -3.80
N TYR A 112 1.32 1.48 -4.46
CA TYR A 112 1.41 2.79 -3.81
C TYR A 112 0.28 3.74 -4.23
N GLY A 113 -0.79 3.23 -4.84
CA GLY A 113 -1.97 4.04 -5.20
C GLY A 113 -1.67 5.16 -6.20
N GLY A 114 -0.58 5.06 -6.95
CA GLY A 114 -0.12 6.08 -7.91
C GLY A 114 0.83 7.13 -7.32
N ARG A 115 1.13 7.08 -6.01
CA ARG A 115 2.05 8.03 -5.35
C ARG A 115 3.53 7.81 -5.71
N ALA A 116 3.87 6.60 -6.17
CA ALA A 116 5.20 6.23 -6.64
C ALA A 116 5.10 5.53 -8.01
N PRO A 117 6.13 5.63 -8.87
CA PRO A 117 6.14 5.01 -10.18
C PRO A 117 6.12 3.48 -10.08
N HIS A 118 5.66 2.82 -11.16
CA HIS A 118 5.53 1.37 -11.22
C HIS A 118 6.13 0.82 -12.52
N GLY A 119 7.03 -0.16 -12.43
CA GLY A 119 7.73 -0.75 -13.59
C GLY A 119 6.90 -1.71 -14.47
N GLY A 120 5.66 -1.99 -14.07
CA GLY A 120 4.66 -2.73 -14.87
C GLY A 120 4.47 -4.21 -14.51
N GLY A 121 5.40 -4.83 -13.79
CA GLY A 121 5.33 -6.24 -13.41
C GLY A 121 4.26 -6.53 -12.33
N ALA A 122 3.32 -7.42 -12.61
CA ALA A 122 2.36 -7.90 -11.61
C ALA A 122 3.00 -8.87 -10.58
N PHE A 123 2.39 -9.00 -9.40
CA PHE A 123 2.91 -9.86 -8.34
C PHE A 123 2.28 -11.25 -8.29
N SER A 124 0.95 -11.35 -8.20
CA SER A 124 0.23 -12.61 -7.96
C SER A 124 0.48 -13.67 -9.05
N GLY A 125 0.65 -14.92 -8.63
CA GLY A 125 0.97 -16.05 -9.52
C GLY A 125 2.46 -16.30 -9.78
N LYS A 126 3.37 -15.46 -9.26
CA LYS A 126 4.81 -15.57 -9.51
C LYS A 126 5.59 -16.06 -8.28
N ASP A 127 6.45 -17.07 -8.45
CA ASP A 127 7.40 -17.46 -7.41
C ASP A 127 8.52 -16.39 -7.27
N PRO A 128 9.31 -16.38 -6.17
CA PRO A 128 10.20 -15.26 -5.88
C PRO A 128 11.46 -15.20 -6.76
N THR A 129 11.66 -16.15 -7.68
CA THR A 129 12.68 -16.00 -8.74
C THR A 129 12.30 -14.91 -9.75
N LYS A 130 11.02 -14.51 -9.82
CA LYS A 130 10.55 -13.44 -10.72
C LYS A 130 10.76 -12.10 -10.04
N VAL A 131 11.72 -11.34 -10.56
CA VAL A 131 12.15 -10.04 -10.02
C VAL A 131 11.02 -9.01 -9.96
N ASP A 132 9.99 -9.14 -10.81
CA ASP A 132 8.76 -8.35 -10.72
C ASP A 132 8.18 -8.30 -9.29
N ARG A 133 8.25 -9.41 -8.56
CA ARG A 133 7.82 -9.50 -7.17
C ARG A 133 8.96 -9.28 -6.21
N SER A 134 10.03 -10.08 -6.31
CA SER A 134 11.07 -10.11 -5.29
C SER A 134 11.87 -8.81 -5.24
N ALA A 135 12.24 -8.24 -6.38
CA ALA A 135 12.95 -6.96 -6.41
C ALA A 135 12.05 -5.79 -6.03
N CYS A 136 10.76 -5.82 -6.38
CA CYS A 136 9.81 -4.80 -5.90
C CYS A 136 9.68 -4.83 -4.36
N TYR A 137 9.65 -6.02 -3.76
CA TYR A 137 9.68 -6.17 -2.30
C TYR A 137 11.00 -5.69 -1.69
N MET A 138 12.14 -5.97 -2.33
CA MET A 138 13.43 -5.45 -1.87
C MET A 138 13.49 -3.92 -1.97
N ALA A 139 12.99 -3.31 -3.05
CA ALA A 139 12.92 -1.87 -3.19
C ALA A 139 12.06 -1.23 -2.08
N ARG A 140 10.90 -1.83 -1.76
CA ARG A 140 10.09 -1.43 -0.59
C ARG A 140 10.88 -1.51 0.70
N TYR A 141 11.56 -2.64 0.94
CA TYR A 141 12.34 -2.87 2.15
C TYR A 141 13.46 -1.86 2.31
N ILE A 142 14.21 -1.55 1.24
CA ILE A 142 15.24 -0.52 1.23
C ILE A 142 14.64 0.85 1.54
N ALA A 143 13.66 1.31 0.78
CA ALA A 143 13.06 2.64 0.94
C ALA A 143 12.49 2.84 2.35
N LYS A 144 11.82 1.80 2.89
CA LYS A 144 11.29 1.84 4.26
C LYS A 144 12.40 1.93 5.31
N ASN A 145 13.51 1.22 5.13
CA ASN A 145 14.66 1.29 6.04
C ASN A 145 15.39 2.64 5.95
N VAL A 146 15.49 3.26 4.77
CA VAL A 146 16.05 4.61 4.59
C VAL A 146 15.24 5.64 5.40
N VAL A 147 13.91 5.62 5.24
CA VAL A 147 13.03 6.54 5.98
C VAL A 147 13.05 6.25 7.48
N ALA A 148 12.99 4.97 7.88
CA ALA A 148 13.07 4.58 9.29
C ALA A 148 14.44 4.90 9.94
N ALA A 149 15.52 4.92 9.15
CA ALA A 149 16.83 5.38 9.59
C ALA A 149 16.87 6.89 9.85
N GLY A 150 15.85 7.65 9.43
CA GLY A 150 15.83 9.11 9.49
C GLY A 150 16.79 9.74 8.48
N LEU A 151 17.07 9.03 7.38
CA LEU A 151 17.97 9.49 6.32
C LEU A 151 17.24 10.25 5.21
N ALA A 152 15.91 10.14 5.13
CA ALA A 152 15.04 10.92 4.26
C ALA A 152 13.60 10.88 4.80
N ASP A 153 12.77 11.85 4.41
CA ASP A 153 11.32 11.82 4.67
C ASP A 153 10.57 11.04 3.57
N GLU A 154 11.09 11.08 2.33
CA GLU A 154 10.58 10.36 1.17
C GLU A 154 11.74 9.67 0.44
N CYS A 155 11.52 8.45 -0.07
CA CYS A 155 12.53 7.71 -0.81
C CYS A 155 11.88 6.83 -1.88
N THR A 156 12.37 6.96 -3.12
CA THR A 156 12.07 6.06 -4.23
C THR A 156 13.31 5.25 -4.59
N VAL A 157 13.10 3.94 -4.77
CA VAL A 157 14.13 2.99 -5.21
C VAL A 157 13.58 2.22 -6.39
N GLN A 158 14.34 2.16 -7.47
CA GLN A 158 14.01 1.37 -8.66
C GLN A 158 15.15 0.43 -8.99
N LEU A 159 14.82 -0.85 -9.22
CA LEU A 159 15.76 -1.90 -9.58
C LEU A 159 15.38 -2.46 -10.96
N ALA A 160 16.37 -2.60 -11.84
CA ALA A 160 16.20 -3.17 -13.17
C ALA A 160 17.15 -4.37 -13.36
N TYR A 161 16.67 -5.42 -14.03
CA TYR A 161 17.42 -6.65 -14.25
C TYR A 161 17.36 -7.07 -15.71
N ALA A 162 18.43 -7.71 -16.17
CA ALA A 162 18.44 -8.47 -17.42
C ALA A 162 18.25 -9.96 -17.10
N ILE A 163 17.49 -10.68 -17.94
CA ILE A 163 17.26 -12.11 -17.76
C ILE A 163 18.59 -12.86 -17.80
N GLY A 164 18.84 -13.70 -16.78
CA GLY A 164 20.07 -14.49 -16.65
C GLY A 164 21.24 -13.76 -15.98
N VAL A 165 21.12 -12.45 -15.69
CA VAL A 165 22.14 -11.68 -14.98
C VAL A 165 21.75 -11.57 -13.50
N ALA A 166 22.67 -11.94 -12.61
CA ALA A 166 22.39 -11.94 -11.16
C ALA A 166 22.34 -10.52 -10.58
N GLU A 167 23.27 -9.66 -10.97
CA GLU A 167 23.33 -8.27 -10.51
C GLU A 167 22.29 -7.41 -11.25
N PRO A 168 21.72 -6.38 -10.59
CA PRO A 168 20.86 -5.41 -11.27
C PRO A 168 21.66 -4.65 -12.33
N VAL A 169 21.07 -4.46 -13.51
CA VAL A 169 21.64 -3.64 -14.59
C VAL A 169 21.39 -2.14 -14.36
N GLY A 170 20.50 -1.80 -13.43
CA GLY A 170 20.24 -0.43 -13.03
C GLY A 170 19.67 -0.37 -11.62
N VAL A 171 20.16 0.60 -10.85
CA VAL A 171 19.61 1.00 -9.56
C VAL A 171 19.46 2.50 -9.59
N TYR A 172 18.23 2.98 -9.42
CA TYR A 172 17.92 4.39 -9.28
C TYR A 172 17.47 4.64 -7.84
N PHE A 173 17.96 5.73 -7.28
CA PHE A 173 17.74 6.12 -5.89
C PHE A 173 17.46 7.62 -5.83
N ASP A 174 16.43 8.01 -5.10
CA ASP A 174 15.96 9.40 -5.04
C ASP A 174 15.27 9.66 -3.70
N THR A 175 15.78 10.63 -2.95
CA THR A 175 15.23 11.08 -1.66
C THR A 175 14.27 12.26 -1.80
N HIS A 176 13.95 12.67 -3.02
CA HIS A 176 13.02 13.76 -3.34
C HIS A 176 13.44 15.07 -2.67
N GLY A 177 14.74 15.30 -2.53
CA GLY A 177 15.30 16.47 -1.85
C GLY A 177 15.13 16.48 -0.32
N THR A 178 14.70 15.37 0.29
CA THR A 178 14.47 15.26 1.74
C THR A 178 15.62 14.56 2.49
N GLY A 179 16.72 14.25 1.80
CA GLY A 179 17.87 13.56 2.37
C GLY A 179 18.53 14.30 3.54
N ALA A 180 18.83 13.56 4.62
CA ALA A 180 19.60 14.07 5.76
C ALA A 180 21.12 13.96 5.56
N ALA A 181 21.55 13.32 4.47
CA ALA A 181 22.93 13.19 4.02
C ALA A 181 22.94 13.18 2.48
N ASP A 182 24.14 13.29 1.90
CA ASP A 182 24.34 13.19 0.46
C ASP A 182 23.76 11.86 -0.10
N GLU A 183 23.00 11.94 -1.18
CA GLU A 183 22.29 10.79 -1.75
C GLU A 183 23.25 9.71 -2.23
N THR A 184 24.42 10.08 -2.78
CA THR A 184 25.41 9.10 -3.24
C THR A 184 25.97 8.29 -2.07
N ARG A 185 26.11 8.93 -0.89
CA ARG A 185 26.52 8.27 0.33
C ARG A 185 25.45 7.31 0.85
N ILE A 186 24.18 7.71 0.81
CA ILE A 186 23.06 6.84 1.20
C ILE A 186 22.97 5.63 0.25
N GLU A 187 23.06 5.86 -1.06
CA GLU A 187 23.03 4.79 -2.07
C GLU A 187 24.18 3.81 -1.89
N ALA A 188 25.41 4.29 -1.64
CA ALA A 188 26.56 3.43 -1.38
C ALA A 188 26.35 2.53 -0.16
N ALA A 189 25.81 3.08 0.94
CA ALA A 189 25.46 2.31 2.13
C ALA A 189 24.36 1.28 1.86
N VAL A 190 23.35 1.63 1.05
CA VAL A 190 22.31 0.71 0.60
C VAL A 190 22.91 -0.46 -0.18
N ARG A 191 23.77 -0.20 -1.17
CA ARG A 191 24.41 -1.26 -1.97
C ARG A 191 25.26 -2.19 -1.12
N LYS A 192 25.89 -1.66 -0.06
CA LYS A 192 26.69 -2.45 0.89
C LYS A 192 25.84 -3.34 1.79
N LEU A 193 24.69 -2.86 2.27
CA LEU A 193 23.91 -3.50 3.33
C LEU A 193 22.77 -4.39 2.81
N PHE A 194 22.32 -4.17 1.57
CA PHE A 194 21.18 -4.86 0.98
C PHE A 194 21.62 -5.65 -0.26
N PRO A 195 21.58 -6.99 -0.22
CA PRO A 195 21.94 -7.79 -1.38
C PRO A 195 20.84 -7.70 -2.45
N MET A 196 21.21 -7.28 -3.66
CA MET A 196 20.25 -7.03 -4.75
C MET A 196 20.22 -8.15 -5.79
N THR A 197 20.95 -9.24 -5.62
CA THR A 197 20.79 -10.42 -6.49
C THR A 197 19.48 -11.16 -6.18
N PRO A 198 18.83 -11.84 -7.14
CA PRO A 198 17.60 -12.59 -6.88
C PRO A 198 17.74 -13.59 -5.71
N LYS A 199 18.88 -14.29 -5.62
CA LYS A 199 19.17 -15.20 -4.50
C LYS A 199 19.30 -14.44 -3.18
N GLY A 200 20.10 -13.36 -3.15
CA GLY A 200 20.28 -12.55 -1.95
C GLY A 200 18.97 -11.95 -1.43
N ILE A 201 18.09 -11.51 -2.33
CA ILE A 201 16.75 -11.02 -2.01
C ILE A 201 15.89 -12.13 -1.39
N ILE A 202 15.85 -13.31 -2.03
CA ILE A 202 15.07 -14.47 -1.57
C ILE A 202 15.48 -14.87 -0.15
N ASP A 203 16.78 -14.93 0.10
CA ASP A 203 17.34 -15.38 1.37
C ASP A 203 17.10 -14.32 2.47
N THR A 204 17.37 -13.05 2.18
CA THR A 204 17.17 -11.92 3.10
C THR A 204 15.70 -11.80 3.54
N LEU A 205 14.78 -11.81 2.57
CA LEU A 205 13.36 -11.66 2.84
C LEU A 205 12.66 -13.00 3.14
N LYS A 206 13.40 -14.12 3.16
CA LYS A 206 12.87 -15.46 3.43
C LYS A 206 11.66 -15.78 2.55
N LEU A 207 11.79 -15.61 1.23
CA LEU A 207 10.65 -15.64 0.30
C LEU A 207 10.18 -17.05 -0.08
N ARG A 208 10.97 -18.10 0.17
CA ARG A 208 10.58 -19.49 -0.11
C ARG A 208 9.68 -20.07 0.98
N ARG A 209 8.51 -19.45 1.18
CA ARG A 209 7.48 -19.85 2.14
C ARG A 209 6.09 -19.60 1.54
N PRO A 210 5.04 -20.31 1.99
CA PRO A 210 3.67 -20.13 1.50
C PRO A 210 2.99 -18.89 2.13
N ILE A 211 3.55 -17.70 1.90
CA ILE A 211 3.14 -16.44 2.55
C ILE A 211 2.34 -15.48 1.65
N TYR A 212 2.07 -15.85 0.39
CA TYR A 212 1.61 -14.91 -0.64
C TYR A 212 0.08 -14.76 -0.76
N ARG A 213 -0.71 -15.72 -0.28
CA ARG A 213 -2.18 -15.64 -0.44
C ARG A 213 -2.76 -14.40 0.25
N GLN A 214 -2.24 -14.07 1.42
CA GLN A 214 -2.65 -12.89 2.19
C GLN A 214 -2.26 -11.56 1.54
N THR A 215 -1.30 -11.54 0.61
CA THR A 215 -0.87 -10.30 -0.08
C THR A 215 -1.80 -9.94 -1.24
N ALA A 216 -2.55 -10.90 -1.78
CA ALA A 216 -3.34 -10.76 -3.01
C ALA A 216 -4.58 -9.86 -2.89
N ALA A 217 -4.82 -9.29 -1.71
CA ALA A 217 -5.86 -8.29 -1.46
C ALA A 217 -5.38 -7.30 -0.40
N TYR A 218 -5.90 -6.07 -0.46
CA TYR A 218 -5.61 -4.98 0.48
C TYR A 218 -4.17 -4.46 0.46
N GLY A 219 -3.47 -4.62 -0.67
CA GLY A 219 -2.12 -4.13 -0.87
C GLY A 219 -1.03 -5.09 -0.38
N HIS A 220 0.11 -5.07 -1.07
CA HIS A 220 1.31 -5.82 -0.70
C HIS A 220 2.19 -5.07 0.31
N PHE A 221 2.03 -3.76 0.41
CA PHE A 221 2.86 -2.86 1.22
C PHE A 221 2.06 -2.15 2.30
N GLY A 222 2.76 -1.68 3.34
CA GLY A 222 2.17 -0.98 4.49
C GLY A 222 1.54 -1.89 5.55
N ARG A 223 1.75 -3.21 5.48
CA ARG A 223 1.17 -4.22 6.37
C ARG A 223 2.25 -4.96 7.15
N THR A 224 2.17 -4.99 8.48
CA THR A 224 3.21 -5.58 9.36
C THR A 224 2.85 -6.97 9.87
N GLU A 225 1.95 -7.67 9.17
CA GLU A 225 1.50 -9.01 9.54
C GLU A 225 2.61 -10.05 9.33
N LYS A 226 2.46 -11.23 9.96
CA LYS A 226 3.42 -12.32 9.82
C LYS A 226 3.58 -12.74 8.36
N GLY A 227 4.80 -12.66 7.85
CA GLY A 227 5.16 -13.04 6.48
C GLY A 227 5.61 -11.88 5.61
N PHE A 228 5.24 -10.63 5.94
CA PHE A 228 5.61 -9.42 5.22
C PHE A 228 7.00 -8.92 5.64
N THR A 229 8.03 -9.74 5.41
CA THR A 229 9.41 -9.46 5.82
C THR A 229 10.00 -8.21 5.18
N TRP A 230 9.50 -7.79 4.01
CA TRP A 230 9.87 -6.54 3.35
C TRP A 230 9.34 -5.29 4.05
N GLU A 231 8.49 -5.44 5.06
CA GLU A 231 8.00 -4.33 5.89
C GLU A 231 8.80 -4.17 7.18
N LEU A 232 9.82 -5.00 7.43
CA LEU A 232 10.72 -4.83 8.56
C LEU A 232 11.64 -3.62 8.35
N THR A 233 12.05 -3.01 9.45
CA THR A 233 12.99 -1.87 9.50
C THR A 233 14.25 -2.23 10.28
N ASP A 234 14.64 -3.50 10.25
CA ASP A 234 15.76 -4.07 11.03
C ASP A 234 17.15 -3.65 10.52
N LYS A 235 17.23 -3.05 9.32
CA LYS A 235 18.46 -2.49 8.76
C LYS A 235 18.60 -0.98 9.01
N ALA A 236 17.59 -0.33 9.59
CA ALA A 236 17.57 1.12 9.76
C ALA A 236 18.75 1.63 10.61
N ASP A 237 19.08 0.97 11.72
CA ASP A 237 20.18 1.39 12.58
C ASP A 237 21.54 1.17 11.91
N ALA A 238 21.76 -0.02 11.31
CA ALA A 238 22.98 -0.30 10.57
C ALA A 238 23.19 0.68 9.40
N LEU A 239 22.11 1.04 8.70
CA LEU A 239 22.13 2.01 7.61
C LEU A 239 22.46 3.42 8.12
N ARG A 240 21.86 3.84 9.25
CA ARG A 240 22.17 5.12 9.89
C ARG A 240 23.62 5.20 10.30
N GLU A 241 24.16 4.15 10.93
CA GLU A 241 25.56 4.11 11.37
C GLU A 241 26.53 4.13 10.19
N GLU A 242 26.24 3.42 9.11
CA GLU A 242 27.05 3.44 7.89
C GLU A 242 27.08 4.85 7.26
N VAL A 243 25.94 5.54 7.25
CA VAL A 243 25.80 6.88 6.62
C VAL A 243 26.23 8.03 7.53
N LEU A 244 26.08 7.95 8.85
CA LEU A 244 26.34 9.09 9.76
C LEU A 244 27.52 8.84 10.72
N GLY A 245 28.03 7.62 10.80
CA GLY A 245 29.04 7.21 11.77
C GLY A 245 28.45 6.64 13.06
N LYS A 246 29.27 5.92 13.83
CA LYS A 246 28.87 5.27 15.10
C LYS A 246 28.36 6.31 16.11
N GLY A 247 27.22 6.03 16.73
CA GLY A 247 26.62 6.87 17.79
C GLY A 247 25.67 7.97 17.29
N ALA A 248 25.41 8.06 15.99
CA ALA A 248 24.42 8.99 15.46
C ALA A 248 23.00 8.65 15.94
N LYS A 249 22.37 9.59 16.66
CA LYS A 249 20.98 9.44 17.13
C LYS A 249 20.00 9.63 15.98
N ALA A 250 18.91 8.84 15.98
CA ALA A 250 17.80 9.06 15.06
C ALA A 250 17.24 10.48 15.23
N LYS A 251 17.10 11.25 14.14
CA LYS A 251 16.07 12.30 14.11
C LYS A 251 14.73 11.57 14.31
N LYS A 252 13.90 12.03 15.25
CA LYS A 252 12.54 11.50 15.41
C LYS A 252 11.87 11.55 14.04
N ALA A 253 11.62 10.38 13.43
CA ALA A 253 10.76 10.31 12.27
C ALA A 253 9.44 10.99 12.66
N LEU A 254 8.91 11.88 11.81
CA LEU A 254 7.53 12.27 11.96
C LEU A 254 6.71 10.99 11.89
N ALA A 255 6.06 10.63 12.99
CA ALA A 255 5.10 9.54 13.00
C ALA A 255 4.01 9.90 12.00
N VAL A 256 4.08 9.33 10.79
CA VAL A 256 2.99 9.39 9.83
C VAL A 256 1.91 8.47 10.40
N ALA A 257 0.99 9.09 11.15
CA ALA A 257 -0.24 8.51 11.66
C ALA A 257 -1.34 8.61 10.63
#